data_AF-A0A1X3JF99-F1
#
_entry.id   AF-A0A1X3JF99-F1
#
_cell.length_a   1.000
_cell.length_b   1.000
_cell.length_c   1.000
_cell.angle_alpha   90.00
_cell.angle_beta   90.00
_cell.angle_gamma   90.00
#
_symmetry.space_group_name_H-M   'P 1'
#
loop_
_entity.id
_entity.type
_entity.pdbx_description
1 polymer ?
#
loop_
_entity_poly.entity_id
_entity_poly.type
_entity_poly.pdbx_seq_one_letter_code
_entity_poly.pdbx_strand_id
1 'polypeptide(L)' 'MKIITRGEAMRIHRQHPASRLFPFCTGKYCWHGSTE' A
#
# COMPACT_ATOMS: atom_id res chain seq x y z
N MET A 1 -5.00 0.73 -9.77
CA MET A 1 -4.51 1.69 -8.75
C MET A 1 -5.62 1.90 -7.72
N LYS A 2 -5.39 1.51 -6.46
CA LYS A 2 -6.37 1.66 -5.37
C LYS A 2 -5.77 2.58 -4.32
N ILE A 3 -6.55 3.56 -3.84
CA ILE A 3 -6.15 4.38 -2.69
C ILE A 3 -6.56 3.63 -1.43
N ILE A 4 -5.62 3.43 -0.53
CA ILE A 4 -5.78 2.70 0.72
C ILE A 4 -5.34 3.57 1.89
N THR A 5 -5.80 3.22 3.09
CA THR A 5 -5.42 3.89 4.33
C THR A 5 -4.02 3.47 4.79
N ARG A 6 -3.44 4.23 5.73
CA ARG A 6 -2.17 3.85 6.39
C ARG A 6 -2.21 2.46 7.03
N GLY A 7 -3.33 2.09 7.66
CA GLY A 7 -3.48 0.79 8.30
C GLY A 7 -3.44 -0.37 7.29
N GLU A 8 -4.16 -0.22 6.18
CA GLU A 8 -4.14 -1.18 5.07
C GLU A 8 -2.76 -1.25 4.42
N ALA A 9 -2.11 -0.11 4.22
CA ALA A 9 -0.76 -0.04 3.66
C ALA A 9 0.24 -0.81 4.54
N MET A 10 0.19 -0.61 5.86
CA MET A 10 1.04 -1.34 6.81
C MET A 10 0.74 -2.85 6.81
N ARG A 11 -0.53 -3.25 6.68
CA ARG A 11 -0.90 -4.67 6.57
C ARG A 11 -0.33 -5.30 5.30
N ILE A 12 -0.45 -4.63 4.16
CA ILE A 12 0.12 -5.09 2.87
C ILE A 12 1.64 -5.16 2.95
N HIS A 13 2.30 -4.16 3.54
CA HIS A 13 3.76 -4.16 3.72
C HIS A 13 4.25 -5.34 4.58
N ARG A 14 3.50 -5.70 5.63
CA ARG A 14 3.83 -6.87 6.46
C ARG A 14 3.67 -8.19 5.70
N GLN A 15 2.63 -8.32 4.88
CA GLN A 15 2.35 -9.54 4.12
C GLN A 15 3.28 -9.70 2.92
N HIS A 16 3.56 -8.60 2.23
CA HIS A 16 4.40 -8.55 1.04
C HIS A 16 5.39 -7.38 1.20
N PRO A 17 6.53 -7.61 1.87
CA PRO A 17 7.53 -6.55 2.10
C PRO A 17 8.05 -5.93 0.80
N ALA A 18 8.06 -6.71 -0.28
CA ALA A 18 8.45 -6.28 -1.63
C ALA A 18 7.39 -5.40 -2.34
N SER A 19 6.16 -5.33 -1.81
CA SER A 19 5.11 -4.50 -2.42
C SER A 19 5.44 -3.02 -2.28
N ARG A 20 5.55 -2.35 -3.44
CA ARG A 20 5.85 -0.92 -3.50
C ARG A 20 4.60 -0.12 -3.16
N LEU A 21 4.60 0.46 -1.97
CA LEU A 21 3.57 1.40 -1.50
C LEU A 21 4.04 2.82 -1.77
N PHE A 22 3.20 3.62 -2.43
CA PHE A 22 3.52 5.01 -2.73
C PHE A 22 2.63 5.93 -1.90
N PRO A 23 3.19 6.95 -1.20
CA PRO A 23 2.36 7.95 -0.54
C PRO A 23 1.60 8.77 -1.59
N PHE A 24 0.31 9.00 -1.36
CA PHE A 24 -0.54 9.80 -2.24
C PHE A 24 -0.89 11.16 -1.61
N CYS A 25 -1.39 11.12 -0.38
CA CYS A 25 -1.64 12.27 0.49
C CYS A 25 -1.40 11.84 1.95
N THR A 26 -1.46 12.77 2.90
CA THR A 26 -1.33 12.43 4.33
C THR A 26 -2.28 11.30 4.73
N GLY A 27 -1.73 10.17 5.19
CA GLY A 27 -2.49 9.00 5.62
C GLY A 27 -3.13 8.16 4.51
N LYS A 28 -2.96 8.53 3.24
CA LYS A 28 -3.49 7.82 2.06
C LYS A 28 -2.34 7.34 1.18
N TYR A 29 -2.39 6.06 0.82
CA TYR A 29 -1.36 5.40 0.02
C TYR A 29 -1.96 4.87 -1.27
N CYS A 30 -1.20 4.93 -2.35
CA CYS A 30 -1.52 4.26 -3.60
C CYS A 30 -0.92 2.86 -3.59
N TRP A 31 -1.78 1.89 -3.86
CA TRP A 31 -1.41 0.50 -4.05
C TRP A 31 -1.79 0.05 -5.46
N HIS A 32 -0.84 -0.58 -6.15
CA HIS A 32 -1.02 -1.06 -7.52
C HIS A 32 -1.40 -2.55 -7.59
N GLY A 33 -1.56 -3.22 -6.45
CA GLY A 33 -1.69 -4.68 -6.39
C GLY A 33 -0.35 -5.34 -6.06
N SER A 34 -0.39 -6.56 -5.54
CA SER A 34 0.75 -7.47 -5.55
C SER A 34 0.63 -8.29 -6.83
N THR A 35 1.63 -8.25 -7.72
CA THR A 35 1.75 -9.20 -8.82
C THR A 35 2.37 -10.48 -8.26
N GLU A 36 1.58 -11.24 -7.51
CA GLU A 36 1.78 -12.69 -7.37
C GLU A 36 0.79 -13.39 -8.29
#